data_AF-A0A0Q4J4S2-F1
#
_entry.id   AF-A0A0Q4J4S2-F1
#
_cell.length_a   1.000
_cell.length_b   1.000
_cell.length_c   1.000
_cell.angle_alpha   90.00
_cell.angle_beta   90.00
_cell.angle_gamma   90.00
#
_symmetry.space_group_name_H-M   'P 1'
#
loop_
_entity.id
_entity.type
_entity.pdbx_description
1 polymer ?
#
loop_
_entity_poly.entity_id
_entity_poly.type
_entity_poly.pdbx_seq_one_letter_code
_entity_poly.pdbx_strand_id
1 'polypeptide(L)'
;MNFAEALQEFLTAPEEGQKVRPHVWDNTLPFIDSALALGEKPLLRSNVFAAFKEGDEKGSVFALVWGYPDGHTNYMTKGAPVSLQVAMRDAHYIGDVLGSLREYGTTKKNPLSSLNEIPGLFTASTSKLAYFAGLDHRGDRCLILDQQVMRAIMSEDYRELDDLRAAILKDPMPGRIEQGREVRAVNAPNSYPRYIEEMGKLAKSLGSDVDAEDVERFLFELGRDIHRTTNTRKWRALSKSVVIGEPPAI
;
A
#
# COMPACT_ATOMS: atom_id res chain seq x y z
N MET A 1 8.02 21.51 -12.21
CA MET A 1 7.59 20.23 -12.79
C MET A 1 6.15 20.01 -12.38
N ASN A 2 5.25 19.87 -13.35
CA ASN A 2 3.85 19.53 -13.07
C ASN A 2 3.67 18.01 -12.87
N PHE A 3 2.46 17.55 -12.53
CA PHE A 3 2.23 16.12 -12.24
C PHE A 3 2.52 15.23 -13.46
N ALA A 4 2.09 15.65 -14.65
CA ALA A 4 2.28 14.88 -15.88
C ALA A 4 3.76 14.71 -16.25
N GLU A 5 4.56 15.76 -16.14
CA GLU A 5 6.01 15.71 -16.36
C GLU A 5 6.70 14.75 -15.38
N ALA A 6 6.37 14.84 -14.09
CA ALA A 6 6.94 13.97 -13.06
C ALA A 6 6.56 12.50 -13.27
N LEU A 7 5.30 12.25 -13.66
CA LEU A 7 4.82 10.91 -14.00
C LEU A 7 5.58 10.34 -15.20
N GLN A 8 5.77 11.12 -16.28
CA GLN A 8 6.49 10.65 -17.47
C GLN A 8 7.96 10.32 -17.16
N GLU A 9 8.64 11.15 -16.36
CA GLU A 9 9.99 10.84 -15.88
C GLU A 9 10.00 9.51 -15.11
N PHE A 10 9.05 9.33 -14.18
CA PHE A 10 8.89 8.10 -13.41
C PHE A 10 8.67 6.86 -14.28
N LEU A 11 7.81 6.92 -15.29
CA LEU A 11 7.48 5.76 -16.14
C LEU A 11 8.68 5.25 -16.95
N THR A 12 9.70 6.09 -17.16
CA THR A 12 10.95 5.68 -17.81
C THR A 12 12.01 5.16 -16.84
N ALA A 13 11.79 5.30 -15.54
CA ALA A 13 12.74 4.86 -14.51
C ALA A 13 12.68 3.33 -14.30
N PRO A 14 13.80 2.70 -13.91
CA PRO A 14 13.79 1.28 -13.55
C PRO A 14 12.92 1.04 -12.31
N GLU A 15 12.28 -0.13 -12.26
CA GLU A 15 11.46 -0.53 -11.11
C GLU A 15 12.31 -0.61 -9.83
N GLU A 16 11.84 0.04 -8.76
CA GLU A 16 12.41 -0.09 -7.43
C GLU A 16 11.66 -1.14 -6.60
N GLY A 17 12.40 -2.07 -5.99
CA GLY A 17 11.82 -3.09 -5.11
C GLY A 17 11.74 -2.69 -3.64
N GLN A 18 11.27 -3.64 -2.84
CA GLN A 18 11.17 -3.56 -1.38
C GLN A 18 12.24 -4.44 -0.75
N LYS A 19 13.09 -3.86 0.11
CA LYS A 19 14.11 -4.63 0.84
C LYS A 19 13.46 -5.33 2.03
N VAL A 20 13.19 -6.61 1.87
CA VAL A 20 12.58 -7.45 2.90
C VAL A 20 13.57 -7.72 4.04
N ARG A 21 13.09 -7.74 5.28
CA ARG A 21 13.84 -8.13 6.47
C ARG A 21 13.52 -9.59 6.82
N PRO A 22 14.39 -10.57 6.52
CA PRO A 22 14.03 -11.98 6.71
C PRO A 22 13.67 -12.35 8.16
N HIS A 23 14.37 -11.78 9.14
CA HIS A 23 14.25 -12.11 10.56
C HIS A 23 12.92 -11.70 11.22
N VAL A 24 12.07 -10.91 10.56
CA VAL A 24 10.77 -10.50 11.12
C VAL A 24 9.65 -11.48 10.77
N TRP A 25 9.91 -12.45 9.89
CA TRP A 25 8.93 -13.39 9.38
C TRP A 25 9.08 -14.76 10.07
N ASP A 26 7.95 -15.35 10.42
CA ASP A 26 7.85 -16.72 10.90
C ASP A 26 8.20 -17.68 9.75
N ASN A 27 9.28 -18.45 9.91
CA ASN A 27 9.78 -19.39 8.89
C ASN A 27 8.88 -20.64 8.71
N THR A 28 7.84 -20.78 9.53
CA THR A 28 6.83 -21.83 9.35
C THR A 28 5.70 -21.42 8.41
N LEU A 29 5.68 -20.16 7.96
CA LEU A 29 4.65 -19.66 7.05
C LEU A 29 4.77 -20.31 5.66
N PRO A 30 3.63 -20.67 5.03
CA PRO A 30 3.62 -21.16 3.66
C PRO A 30 4.36 -20.22 2.70
N PHE A 31 5.18 -20.77 1.82
CA PHE A 31 5.90 -20.06 0.76
C PHE A 31 6.87 -18.95 1.21
N ILE A 32 7.06 -18.74 2.52
CA ILE A 32 7.88 -17.64 3.04
C ILE A 32 9.34 -17.77 2.60
N ASP A 33 9.88 -18.99 2.61
CA ASP A 33 11.23 -19.28 2.14
C ASP A 33 11.41 -18.87 0.68
N SER A 34 10.38 -19.05 -0.16
CA SER A 34 10.42 -18.61 -1.56
C SER A 34 10.43 -17.10 -1.70
N ALA A 35 9.65 -16.38 -0.88
CA ALA A 35 9.64 -14.92 -0.86
C ALA A 35 10.97 -14.35 -0.32
N LEU A 36 11.57 -15.03 0.65
CA LEU A 36 12.83 -14.63 1.30
C LEU A 36 14.08 -15.09 0.54
N ALA A 37 13.97 -16.06 -0.38
CA ALA A 37 15.09 -16.59 -1.17
C ALA A 37 15.77 -15.53 -2.07
N LEU A 38 15.12 -14.39 -2.30
CA LEU A 38 15.73 -13.23 -2.96
C LEU A 38 16.86 -12.61 -2.12
N GLY A 39 16.94 -12.94 -0.82
CA GLY A 39 18.04 -12.59 0.07
C GLY A 39 18.18 -11.08 0.24
N GLU A 40 19.34 -10.55 -0.14
CA GLU A 40 19.60 -9.11 -0.10
C GLU A 40 18.96 -8.33 -1.26
N LYS A 41 18.48 -9.02 -2.30
CA LYS A 41 17.87 -8.36 -3.46
C LYS A 41 16.48 -7.83 -3.09
N PRO A 42 16.12 -6.62 -3.53
CA PRO A 42 14.77 -6.10 -3.36
C PRO A 42 13.74 -7.02 -4.03
N LEU A 43 12.63 -7.28 -3.34
CA LEU A 43 11.46 -7.94 -3.92
C LEU A 43 10.74 -6.91 -4.81
N LEU A 44 10.62 -7.20 -6.11
CA LEU A 44 9.98 -6.35 -7.11
C LEU A 44 8.48 -6.68 -7.23
N ARG A 45 7.65 -5.75 -7.73
CA ARG A 45 6.23 -6.03 -8.08
C ARG A 45 6.16 -7.12 -9.15
N SER A 46 7.09 -7.12 -10.09
CA SER A 46 7.21 -8.18 -11.11
C SER A 46 7.42 -9.58 -10.50
N ASN A 47 8.10 -9.70 -9.36
CA ASN A 47 8.22 -10.97 -8.64
C ASN A 47 6.89 -11.40 -8.03
N VAL A 48 6.10 -10.45 -7.51
CA VAL A 48 4.75 -10.73 -6.96
C VAL A 48 3.82 -11.23 -8.07
N PHE A 49 3.82 -10.57 -9.24
CA PHE A 49 3.05 -11.05 -10.39
C PHE A 49 3.50 -12.43 -10.87
N ALA A 50 4.80 -12.72 -10.87
CA ALA A 50 5.29 -14.05 -11.20
C ALA A 50 4.78 -15.12 -10.21
N ALA A 51 4.75 -14.80 -8.92
CA ALA A 51 4.20 -15.69 -7.90
C ALA A 51 2.70 -15.96 -8.08
N PHE A 52 1.90 -14.96 -8.45
CA PHE A 52 0.47 -15.14 -8.77
C PHE A 52 0.23 -16.04 -9.98
N LYS A 53 1.16 -16.07 -10.95
CA LYS A 53 1.08 -17.02 -12.08
C LYS A 53 1.31 -18.47 -11.66
N GLU A 54 1.98 -18.69 -10.53
CA GLU A 54 2.21 -20.02 -9.97
C GLU A 54 1.07 -20.48 -9.05
N GLY A 55 0.34 -19.54 -8.44
CA GLY A 55 -0.85 -19.82 -7.64
C GLY A 55 -1.24 -18.65 -6.73
N ASP A 56 -2.54 -18.48 -6.48
CA ASP A 56 -3.06 -17.37 -5.67
C ASP A 56 -2.53 -17.38 -4.22
N GLU A 57 -2.26 -18.56 -3.66
CA GLU A 57 -1.72 -18.72 -2.31
C GLU A 57 -0.28 -18.17 -2.22
N LYS A 58 0.59 -18.60 -3.15
CA LYS A 58 1.97 -18.15 -3.25
C LYS A 58 2.02 -16.66 -3.59
N GLY A 59 1.21 -16.23 -4.55
CA GLY A 59 1.05 -14.82 -4.91
C GLY A 59 0.65 -13.95 -3.72
N SER A 60 -0.28 -14.42 -2.90
CA SER A 60 -0.74 -13.70 -1.70
C SER A 60 0.37 -13.51 -0.68
N VAL A 61 1.15 -14.56 -0.40
CA VAL A 61 2.33 -14.45 0.47
C VAL A 61 3.34 -13.44 -0.08
N PHE A 62 3.65 -13.49 -1.37
CA PHE A 62 4.57 -12.54 -2.00
C PHE A 62 4.05 -11.10 -1.92
N ALA A 63 2.76 -10.87 -2.17
CA ALA A 63 2.16 -9.53 -2.10
C ALA A 63 2.20 -8.95 -0.68
N LEU A 64 1.97 -9.80 0.33
CA LEU A 64 2.04 -9.41 1.73
C LEU A 64 3.48 -9.14 2.17
N VAL A 65 4.45 -9.97 1.77
CA VAL A 65 5.86 -9.72 2.08
C VAL A 65 6.38 -8.47 1.38
N TRP A 66 5.99 -8.25 0.13
CA TRP A 66 6.32 -7.05 -0.63
C TRP A 66 5.72 -5.79 0.00
N GLY A 67 4.45 -5.85 0.42
CA GLY A 67 3.76 -4.72 1.00
C GLY A 67 4.18 -4.36 2.43
N TYR A 68 4.78 -5.31 3.16
CA TYR A 68 5.15 -5.17 4.56
C TYR A 68 6.57 -5.69 4.82
N PRO A 69 7.61 -5.17 4.14
CA PRO A 69 8.95 -5.77 4.14
C PRO A 69 9.62 -5.81 5.53
N ASP A 70 9.15 -5.02 6.48
CA ASP A 70 9.60 -4.99 7.88
C ASP A 70 8.71 -5.78 8.84
N GLY A 71 7.67 -6.45 8.33
CA GLY A 71 6.73 -7.27 9.10
C GLY A 71 5.78 -6.47 10.00
N HIS A 72 5.85 -5.14 9.98
CA HIS A 72 5.02 -4.30 10.84
C HIS A 72 3.57 -4.29 10.36
N THR A 73 2.70 -5.01 11.07
CA THR A 73 1.24 -4.95 10.91
C THR A 73 0.56 -4.86 12.25
N ASN A 74 0.45 -3.65 12.77
CA ASN A 74 -0.32 -3.41 13.98
C ASN A 74 -1.75 -3.02 13.59
N TYR A 75 -2.54 -4.04 13.23
CA TYR A 75 -3.98 -3.85 13.04
C TYR A 75 -4.73 -4.25 14.31
N MET A 76 -5.50 -3.30 14.83
CA MET A 76 -6.33 -3.51 16.01
C MET A 76 -7.71 -4.01 15.59
N THR A 77 -8.05 -5.25 15.94
CA THR A 77 -9.40 -5.80 15.75
C THR A 77 -10.02 -6.06 17.11
N LYS A 78 -11.16 -5.44 17.43
CA LYS A 78 -11.88 -5.65 18.72
C LYS A 78 -10.97 -5.51 19.96
N GLY A 79 -9.98 -4.62 19.92
CA GLY A 79 -9.06 -4.38 21.04
C GLY A 79 -7.81 -5.26 21.11
N ALA A 80 -7.63 -6.21 20.18
CA ALA A 80 -6.42 -7.04 20.10
C ALA A 80 -5.66 -6.84 18.77
N PRO A 81 -4.32 -6.83 18.80
CA PRO A 81 -3.54 -6.82 17.57
C PRO A 81 -3.70 -8.16 16.85
N VAL A 82 -4.14 -8.14 15.60
CA VAL A 82 -4.13 -9.33 14.72
C VAL A 82 -3.08 -9.11 13.65
N SER A 83 -2.02 -9.91 13.71
CA SER A 83 -0.92 -9.87 12.76
C SER A 83 -1.37 -10.38 11.39
N LEU A 84 -0.83 -9.80 10.31
CA LEU A 84 -1.00 -10.29 8.95
C LEU A 84 -0.53 -11.76 8.80
N GLN A 85 0.41 -12.20 9.64
CA GLN A 85 0.94 -13.56 9.62
C GLN A 85 -0.14 -14.59 9.99
N VAL A 86 -1.19 -14.18 10.70
CA VAL A 86 -2.37 -15.03 10.94
C VAL A 86 -3.05 -15.38 9.62
N ALA A 87 -3.25 -14.41 8.74
CA ALA A 87 -3.81 -14.64 7.42
C ALA A 87 -2.88 -15.52 6.56
N MET A 88 -1.56 -15.29 6.65
CA MET A 88 -0.58 -16.07 5.87
C MET A 88 -0.51 -17.54 6.27
N ARG A 89 -0.80 -17.90 7.53
CA ARG A 89 -0.88 -19.32 7.95
C ARG A 89 -1.98 -20.07 7.21
N ASP A 90 -3.00 -19.36 6.77
CA ASP A 90 -4.12 -19.88 5.98
C ASP A 90 -4.11 -19.30 4.56
N ALA A 91 -2.94 -19.33 3.91
CA ALA A 91 -2.76 -18.83 2.54
C ALA A 91 -3.69 -19.54 1.53
N HIS A 92 -4.07 -20.80 1.80
CA HIS A 92 -5.07 -21.53 1.02
C HIS A 92 -6.42 -20.82 1.04
N TYR A 93 -6.92 -20.44 2.22
CA TYR A 93 -8.18 -19.71 2.33
C TYR A 93 -8.15 -18.35 1.60
N ILE A 94 -7.02 -17.65 1.62
CA ILE A 94 -6.87 -16.44 0.79
C ILE A 94 -7.00 -16.78 -0.70
N GLY A 95 -6.36 -17.85 -1.15
CA GLY A 95 -6.47 -18.36 -2.52
C GLY A 95 -7.92 -18.68 -2.92
N ASP A 96 -8.66 -19.39 -2.08
CA ASP A 96 -10.07 -19.73 -2.32
C ASP A 96 -10.95 -18.48 -2.48
N VAL A 97 -10.74 -17.47 -1.62
CA VAL A 97 -11.48 -16.19 -1.68
C VAL A 97 -11.15 -15.44 -2.97
N LEU A 98 -9.87 -15.38 -3.37
CA LEU A 98 -9.46 -14.75 -4.62
C LEU A 98 -10.01 -15.46 -5.86
N GLY A 99 -9.95 -16.79 -5.88
CA GLY A 99 -10.53 -17.62 -6.94
C GLY A 99 -12.04 -17.37 -7.09
N SER A 100 -12.75 -17.36 -5.95
CA SER A 100 -14.18 -17.05 -5.92
C SER A 100 -14.49 -15.64 -6.44
N LEU A 101 -13.72 -14.62 -6.03
CA LEU A 101 -13.91 -13.25 -6.49
C LEU A 101 -13.66 -13.10 -8.01
N ARG A 102 -12.73 -13.87 -8.56
CA ARG A 102 -12.43 -13.90 -10.00
C ARG A 102 -13.53 -14.58 -10.81
N GLU A 103 -14.09 -15.68 -10.31
CA GLU A 103 -15.14 -16.45 -10.98
C GLU A 103 -16.51 -15.72 -10.98
N TYR A 104 -16.94 -15.23 -9.82
CA TYR A 104 -18.29 -14.66 -9.68
C TYR A 104 -18.36 -13.16 -10.00
N GLY A 105 -17.20 -12.52 -10.20
CA GLY A 105 -17.07 -11.11 -10.47
C GLY A 105 -17.50 -10.21 -9.31
N THR A 106 -17.13 -8.93 -9.38
CA THR A 106 -17.31 -7.94 -8.30
C THR A 106 -18.43 -6.94 -8.59
N THR A 107 -19.35 -7.30 -9.48
CA THR A 107 -20.36 -6.37 -10.04
C THR A 107 -21.25 -5.70 -8.99
N LYS A 108 -21.43 -6.32 -7.81
CA LYS A 108 -22.26 -5.78 -6.72
C LYS A 108 -21.50 -5.43 -5.44
N LYS A 109 -20.39 -6.10 -5.12
CA LYS A 109 -19.67 -5.95 -3.85
C LYS A 109 -18.21 -5.58 -4.12
N ASN A 110 -17.69 -4.59 -3.39
CA ASN A 110 -16.27 -4.22 -3.42
C ASN A 110 -15.42 -5.46 -3.05
N PRO A 111 -14.45 -5.91 -3.86
CA PRO A 111 -13.63 -7.10 -3.55
C PRO A 111 -12.93 -7.01 -2.19
N LEU A 112 -12.54 -5.80 -1.77
CA LEU A 112 -11.91 -5.58 -0.48
C LEU A 112 -12.83 -5.92 0.69
N SER A 113 -14.14 -5.81 0.52
CA SER A 113 -15.06 -6.15 1.61
C SER A 113 -15.02 -7.64 1.95
N SER A 114 -14.94 -8.53 0.95
CA SER A 114 -14.79 -9.97 1.17
C SER A 114 -13.39 -10.31 1.70
N LEU A 115 -12.35 -9.67 1.16
CA LEU A 115 -10.98 -9.90 1.64
C LEU A 115 -10.76 -9.37 3.07
N ASN A 116 -11.43 -8.28 3.47
CA ASN A 116 -11.35 -7.73 4.83
C ASN A 116 -12.09 -8.60 5.87
N GLU A 117 -12.84 -9.62 5.44
CA GLU A 117 -13.41 -10.62 6.36
C GLU A 117 -12.34 -11.61 6.86
N ILE A 118 -11.18 -11.68 6.19
CA ILE A 118 -10.04 -12.52 6.58
C ILE A 118 -9.26 -11.85 7.74
N PRO A 119 -9.13 -12.52 8.92
CA PRO A 119 -8.43 -11.94 10.06
C PRO A 119 -6.97 -11.57 9.77
N GLY A 120 -6.60 -10.33 10.11
CA GLY A 120 -5.25 -9.79 9.88
C GLY A 120 -5.09 -9.06 8.54
N LEU A 121 -6.09 -9.09 7.66
CA LEU A 121 -6.11 -8.32 6.42
C LEU A 121 -7.02 -7.09 6.52
N PHE A 122 -6.54 -5.97 5.99
CA PHE A 122 -7.23 -4.68 5.95
C PHE A 122 -7.00 -4.01 4.61
N THR A 123 -7.65 -2.87 4.33
CA THR A 123 -7.62 -2.19 3.03
C THR A 123 -6.24 -2.10 2.38
N ALA A 124 -5.18 -1.80 3.13
CA ALA A 124 -3.82 -1.71 2.59
C ALA A 124 -3.28 -3.07 2.10
N SER A 125 -3.64 -4.17 2.75
CA SER A 125 -3.29 -5.55 2.37
C SER A 125 -4.24 -6.07 1.30
N THR A 126 -5.54 -5.86 1.47
CA THR A 126 -6.58 -6.40 0.60
C THR A 126 -6.63 -5.71 -0.75
N SER A 127 -6.32 -4.41 -0.84
CA SER A 127 -6.12 -3.73 -2.13
C SER A 127 -4.90 -4.26 -2.89
N LYS A 128 -3.82 -4.64 -2.20
CA LYS A 128 -2.66 -5.30 -2.82
C LYS A 128 -3.02 -6.67 -3.37
N LEU A 129 -3.70 -7.49 -2.57
CA LEU A 129 -4.17 -8.80 -3.02
C LEU A 129 -5.09 -8.66 -4.23
N ALA A 130 -6.07 -7.76 -4.19
CA ALA A 130 -6.98 -7.52 -5.31
C ALA A 130 -6.25 -7.05 -6.58
N TYR A 131 -5.30 -6.12 -6.45
CA TYR A 131 -4.50 -5.61 -7.57
C TYR A 131 -3.63 -6.70 -8.23
N PHE A 132 -2.86 -7.44 -7.42
CA PHE A 132 -1.94 -8.44 -7.95
C PHE A 132 -2.66 -9.70 -8.46
N ALA A 133 -3.80 -10.06 -7.87
CA ALA A 133 -4.64 -11.16 -8.34
C ALA A 133 -5.43 -10.82 -9.61
N GLY A 134 -5.33 -9.57 -10.11
CA GLY A 134 -6.01 -9.10 -11.32
C GLY A 134 -7.52 -9.01 -11.17
N LEU A 135 -8.00 -8.62 -9.99
CA LEU A 135 -9.44 -8.41 -9.78
C LEU A 135 -9.86 -7.04 -10.31
N ASP A 136 -11.09 -6.97 -10.80
CA ASP A 136 -11.72 -5.71 -11.21
C ASP A 136 -12.77 -5.27 -10.18
N HIS A 137 -13.18 -4.01 -10.22
CA HIS A 137 -14.40 -3.50 -9.60
C HIS A 137 -15.20 -2.72 -10.63
N ARG A 138 -16.38 -3.23 -11.00
CA ARG A 138 -17.28 -2.61 -12.00
C ARG A 138 -16.63 -2.34 -13.37
N GLY A 139 -15.67 -3.19 -13.77
CA GLY A 139 -14.98 -3.10 -15.05
C GLY A 139 -13.69 -2.29 -15.02
N ASP A 140 -13.37 -1.64 -13.90
CA ASP A 140 -12.07 -1.00 -13.68
C ASP A 140 -11.16 -1.90 -12.85
N ARG A 141 -9.88 -2.00 -13.22
CA ARG A 141 -8.89 -2.81 -12.48
C ARG A 141 -8.75 -2.31 -11.05
N CYS A 142 -8.70 -3.22 -10.07
CA CYS A 142 -8.39 -2.85 -8.70
C CYS A 142 -6.97 -2.29 -8.60
N LEU A 143 -6.78 -1.22 -7.82
CA LEU A 143 -5.49 -0.54 -7.59
C LEU A 143 -5.10 -0.63 -6.11
N ILE A 144 -3.84 -0.41 -5.78
CA ILE A 144 -3.36 -0.43 -4.39
C ILE A 144 -3.77 0.87 -3.69
N LEU A 145 -4.41 0.76 -2.52
CA LEU A 145 -4.72 1.90 -1.66
C LEU A 145 -4.09 1.67 -0.28
N ASP A 146 -2.86 2.13 -0.11
CA ASP A 146 -2.11 2.01 1.15
C ASP A 146 -1.59 3.36 1.67
N GLN A 147 -0.80 3.32 2.75
CA GLN A 147 -0.29 4.53 3.37
C GLN A 147 0.67 5.33 2.48
N GLN A 148 1.38 4.71 1.52
CA GLN A 148 2.24 5.44 0.60
C GLN A 148 1.40 6.21 -0.41
N VAL A 149 0.45 5.51 -1.06
CA VAL A 149 -0.49 6.14 -2.00
C VAL A 149 -1.29 7.25 -1.30
N MET A 150 -1.83 6.98 -0.11
CA MET A 150 -2.53 7.98 0.70
C MET A 150 -1.65 9.18 1.05
N ARG A 151 -0.36 8.96 1.36
CA ARG A 151 0.56 10.06 1.66
C ARG A 151 0.81 10.95 0.45
N ALA A 152 0.96 10.35 -0.73
CA ALA A 152 1.12 11.11 -1.97
C ALA A 152 -0.14 11.92 -2.32
N ILE A 153 -1.34 11.32 -2.23
CA ILE A 153 -2.59 12.04 -2.52
C ILE A 153 -2.82 13.20 -1.54
N MET A 154 -2.45 13.00 -0.28
CA MET A 154 -2.54 14.04 0.75
C MET A 154 -1.39 15.05 0.68
N SER A 155 -0.39 14.86 -0.18
CA SER A 155 0.62 15.88 -0.42
C SER A 155 -0.02 17.03 -1.20
N GLU A 156 0.28 18.26 -0.80
CA GLU A 156 -0.21 19.48 -1.46
C GLU A 156 0.70 19.90 -2.62
N ASP A 157 1.60 19.00 -3.04
CA ASP A 157 2.63 19.30 -4.04
C ASP A 157 2.06 19.39 -5.46
N TYR A 158 0.90 18.76 -5.72
CA TYR A 158 0.25 18.70 -7.03
C TYR A 158 -1.23 19.04 -6.93
N ARG A 159 -1.69 19.97 -7.77
CA ARG A 159 -3.09 20.41 -7.82
C ARG A 159 -3.98 19.45 -8.60
N GLU A 160 -3.37 18.69 -9.52
CA GLU A 160 -4.01 17.64 -10.30
C GLU A 160 -4.60 16.53 -9.41
N LEU A 161 -4.17 16.46 -8.14
CA LEU A 161 -4.69 15.52 -7.14
C LEU A 161 -5.88 16.06 -6.33
N ASP A 162 -6.31 17.30 -6.53
CA ASP A 162 -7.32 17.96 -5.67
C ASP A 162 -8.67 17.22 -5.71
N ASP A 163 -9.14 16.80 -6.89
CA ASP A 163 -10.40 16.07 -7.06
C ASP A 163 -10.32 14.67 -6.43
N LEU A 164 -9.21 13.95 -6.67
CA LEU A 164 -8.94 12.65 -6.04
C LEU A 164 -8.92 12.76 -4.51
N ARG A 165 -8.25 13.81 -3.98
CA ARG A 165 -8.17 14.10 -2.55
C ARG A 165 -9.55 14.39 -1.97
N ALA A 166 -10.35 15.22 -2.64
CA ALA A 166 -11.71 15.54 -2.21
C ALA A 166 -12.62 14.30 -2.18
N ALA A 167 -12.52 13.44 -3.19
CA ALA A 167 -13.34 12.23 -3.30
C ALA A 167 -13.08 11.22 -2.19
N ILE A 168 -11.81 11.00 -1.83
CA ILE A 168 -11.46 10.04 -0.77
C ILE A 168 -11.69 10.58 0.64
N LEU A 169 -11.70 11.90 0.82
CA LEU A 169 -12.01 12.58 2.09
C LEU A 169 -13.50 12.84 2.33
N LYS A 170 -14.38 12.50 1.38
CA LYS A 170 -15.82 12.82 1.45
C LYS A 170 -16.54 12.14 2.63
N ASP A 171 -16.05 10.99 3.08
CA ASP A 171 -16.59 10.25 4.23
C ASP A 171 -15.48 10.04 5.29
N PRO A 172 -15.02 11.10 5.98
CA PRO A 172 -13.90 10.99 6.90
C PRO A 172 -14.31 10.22 8.16
N MET A 173 -13.44 9.36 8.66
CA MET A 173 -13.58 8.83 10.02
C MET A 173 -13.30 9.94 11.03
N PRO A 174 -13.84 9.85 12.27
CA PRO A 174 -13.45 10.73 13.36
C PRO A 174 -11.93 10.79 13.45
N GLY A 175 -11.38 12.01 13.37
CA GLY A 175 -9.94 12.21 13.38
C GLY A 175 -9.31 11.74 14.69
N ARG A 176 -8.04 11.33 14.62
CA ARG A 176 -7.23 11.17 15.84
C ARG A 176 -6.50 12.47 16.10
N ILE A 177 -6.37 12.87 17.35
CA ILE A 177 -5.47 13.97 17.71
C ILE A 177 -4.07 13.39 17.82
N GLU A 178 -3.20 13.74 16.87
CA GLU A 178 -1.76 13.45 16.96
C GLU A 178 -1.02 14.76 17.14
N GLN A 179 -0.25 14.87 18.23
CA GLN A 179 0.58 16.05 18.52
C GLN A 179 -0.20 17.39 18.47
N GLY A 180 -1.46 17.39 18.93
CA GLY A 180 -2.31 18.58 18.96
C GLY A 180 -2.95 18.97 17.62
N ARG A 181 -2.84 18.11 16.58
CA ARG A 181 -3.51 18.30 15.29
C ARG A 181 -4.51 17.18 15.03
N GLU A 182 -5.67 17.53 14.49
CA GLU A 182 -6.64 16.54 14.02
C GLU A 182 -6.12 15.90 12.73
N VAL A 183 -5.80 14.61 12.81
CA VAL A 183 -5.45 13.78 11.66
C VAL A 183 -6.73 13.12 11.18
N ARG A 184 -7.28 13.62 10.06
CA ARG A 184 -8.45 13.00 9.41
C ARG A 184 -8.05 11.61 8.92
N ALA A 185 -8.72 10.59 9.44
CA ALA A 185 -8.54 9.22 8.98
C ALA A 185 -9.47 8.97 7.79
N VAL A 186 -8.94 8.40 6.71
CA VAL A 186 -9.77 8.02 5.56
C VAL A 186 -10.47 6.72 5.85
N ASN A 187 -11.78 6.68 5.60
CA ASN A 187 -12.57 5.45 5.63
C ASN A 187 -12.26 4.62 4.38
N ALA A 188 -11.07 4.04 4.34
CA ALA A 188 -10.51 3.43 3.14
C ALA A 188 -11.40 2.34 2.49
N PRO A 189 -12.10 1.45 3.24
CA PRO A 189 -13.05 0.51 2.63
C PRO A 189 -14.20 1.17 1.86
N ASN A 190 -14.75 2.28 2.40
CA ASN A 190 -15.88 2.98 1.79
C ASN A 190 -15.44 3.93 0.67
N SER A 191 -14.24 4.52 0.80
CA SER A 191 -13.66 5.40 -0.22
C SER A 191 -13.09 4.63 -1.41
N TYR A 192 -12.81 3.32 -1.28
CA TYR A 192 -12.11 2.56 -2.32
C TYR A 192 -12.81 2.56 -3.69
N PRO A 193 -14.13 2.36 -3.82
CA PRO A 193 -14.78 2.45 -5.14
C PRO A 193 -14.61 3.82 -5.80
N ARG A 194 -14.70 4.91 -5.02
CA ARG A 194 -14.48 6.27 -5.53
C ARG A 194 -13.02 6.50 -5.90
N TYR A 195 -12.10 5.96 -5.10
CA TYR A 195 -10.67 6.01 -5.39
C TYR A 195 -10.37 5.40 -6.78
N ILE A 196 -10.89 4.22 -7.10
CA ILE A 196 -10.70 3.59 -8.43
C ILE A 196 -11.26 4.48 -9.54
N GLU A 197 -12.48 4.98 -9.38
CA GLU A 197 -13.14 5.84 -10.37
C GLU A 197 -12.35 7.13 -10.64
N GLU A 198 -11.91 7.82 -9.59
CA GLU A 198 -11.16 9.07 -9.70
C GLU A 198 -9.73 8.86 -10.23
N MET A 199 -9.09 7.73 -9.92
CA MET A 199 -7.80 7.38 -10.53
C MET A 199 -7.95 7.21 -12.05
N GLY A 200 -9.04 6.59 -12.52
CA GLY A 200 -9.35 6.48 -13.95
C GLY A 200 -9.62 7.83 -14.61
N LYS A 201 -10.28 8.77 -13.93
CA LYS A 201 -10.49 10.15 -14.43
C LYS A 201 -9.16 10.92 -14.49
N LEU A 202 -8.35 10.81 -13.45
CA LEU A 202 -7.04 11.45 -13.40
C LEU A 202 -6.15 10.95 -14.53
N ALA A 203 -6.03 9.62 -14.72
CA ALA A 203 -5.27 9.04 -15.83
C ALA A 203 -5.70 9.61 -17.20
N LYS A 204 -7.01 9.62 -17.48
CA LYS A 204 -7.56 10.20 -18.72
C LYS A 204 -7.23 11.68 -18.90
N SER A 205 -7.15 12.44 -17.80
CA SER A 205 -6.79 13.86 -17.85
C SER A 205 -5.31 14.10 -18.13
N LEU A 206 -4.45 13.11 -17.86
CA LEU A 206 -3.00 13.19 -18.04
C LEU A 206 -2.56 12.76 -19.45
N GLY A 207 -3.38 11.99 -20.17
CA GLY A 207 -3.13 11.61 -21.56
C GLY A 207 -3.80 10.29 -21.95
N SER A 208 -3.82 9.98 -23.26
CA SER A 208 -4.37 8.71 -23.77
C SER A 208 -3.53 7.48 -23.42
N ASP A 209 -2.23 7.71 -23.22
CA ASP A 209 -1.23 6.65 -23.02
C ASP A 209 -0.93 6.39 -21.54
N VAL A 210 -1.67 7.07 -20.64
CA VAL A 210 -1.55 6.92 -19.19
C VAL A 210 -2.77 6.16 -18.69
N ASP A 211 -2.54 5.05 -17.97
CA ASP A 211 -3.59 4.34 -17.29
C ASP A 211 -3.59 4.61 -15.76
N ALA A 212 -4.64 4.13 -15.09
CA ALA A 212 -4.79 4.34 -13.65
C ALA A 212 -3.74 3.59 -12.81
N GLU A 213 -3.14 2.53 -13.36
CA GLU A 213 -2.08 1.76 -12.72
C GLU A 213 -0.74 2.51 -12.76
N ASP A 214 -0.44 3.20 -13.86
CA ASP A 214 0.71 4.10 -13.97
C ASP A 214 0.65 5.21 -12.92
N VAL A 215 -0.53 5.81 -12.76
CA VAL A 215 -0.77 6.82 -11.71
C VAL A 215 -0.61 6.21 -10.32
N GLU A 216 -1.15 5.01 -10.05
CA GLU A 216 -0.98 4.36 -8.74
C GLU A 216 0.49 4.08 -8.43
N ARG A 217 1.23 3.54 -9.39
CA ARG A 217 2.65 3.22 -9.24
C ARG A 217 3.45 4.48 -8.92
N PHE A 218 3.18 5.58 -9.63
CA PHE A 218 3.82 6.86 -9.35
C PHE A 218 3.49 7.37 -7.95
N LEU A 219 2.21 7.35 -7.55
CA LEU A 219 1.79 7.80 -6.22
C LEU A 219 2.39 6.94 -5.10
N PHE A 220 2.48 5.63 -5.31
CA PHE A 220 3.13 4.71 -4.37
C PHE A 220 4.60 5.12 -4.14
N GLU A 221 5.31 5.43 -5.22
CA GLU A 221 6.72 5.79 -5.18
C GLU A 221 6.97 7.18 -4.60
N LEU A 222 6.19 8.16 -5.03
CA LEU A 222 6.18 9.50 -4.44
C LEU A 222 5.91 9.44 -2.93
N GLY A 223 4.92 8.65 -2.49
CA GLY A 223 4.59 8.48 -1.09
C GLY A 223 5.74 7.89 -0.27
N ARG A 224 6.49 6.96 -0.86
CA ARG A 224 7.68 6.33 -0.28
C ARG A 224 8.82 7.33 -0.12
N ASP A 225 9.04 8.20 -1.10
CA ASP A 225 10.06 9.25 -1.02
C ASP A 225 9.70 10.35 -0.02
N ILE A 226 8.43 10.74 0.07
CA ILE A 226 7.95 11.63 1.14
C ILE A 226 8.22 11.01 2.52
N HIS A 227 8.07 9.68 2.68
CA HIS A 227 8.40 8.99 3.93
C HIS A 227 9.87 9.15 4.29
N ARG A 228 10.75 8.81 3.34
CA ARG A 228 12.20 8.80 3.50
C ARG A 228 12.70 10.19 3.86
N THR A 229 12.26 11.22 3.14
CA THR A 229 12.68 12.61 3.34
C THR A 229 12.19 13.17 4.68
N THR A 230 10.95 12.87 5.08
CA THR A 230 10.39 13.32 6.37
C THR A 230 11.13 12.69 7.56
N ASN A 231 11.43 11.38 7.48
CA ASN A 231 12.23 10.70 8.50
C ASN A 231 13.67 11.23 8.56
N THR A 232 14.28 11.54 7.42
CA THR A 232 15.63 12.11 7.37
C THR A 232 15.67 13.52 8.00
N ARG A 233 14.63 14.34 7.79
CA ARG A 233 14.49 15.65 8.46
C ARG A 233 14.25 15.51 9.97
N LYS A 234 13.43 14.55 10.42
CA LYS A 234 13.23 14.25 11.86
C LYS A 234 14.52 13.80 12.54
N TRP A 235 15.33 12.94 11.90
CA TRP A 235 16.64 12.53 12.42
C TRP A 235 17.61 13.71 12.56
N ARG A 236 17.67 14.62 11.57
CA ARG A 236 18.50 15.84 11.65
C ARG A 236 18.02 16.85 12.69
N ALA A 237 16.71 16.91 12.96
CA ALA A 237 16.16 17.76 14.01
C ALA A 237 16.47 17.17 15.41
N LEU A 238 16.30 15.86 15.59
CA LEU A 238 16.61 15.16 16.85
C LEU A 238 18.12 15.12 17.14
N SER A 239 18.98 14.98 16.12
CA SER A 239 20.43 15.05 16.29
C SER A 239 20.95 16.46 16.58
N LYS A 240 20.16 17.51 16.33
CA LYS A 240 20.45 18.89 16.75
C LYS A 240 19.92 19.20 18.15
N SER A 241 19.03 18.38 18.71
CA SER A 241 18.51 18.52 20.07
C SER A 241 19.37 17.81 21.13
N VAL A 242 20.36 17.02 20.71
CA VAL A 242 21.40 16.47 21.60
C VAL A 242 22.65 17.35 21.48
N VAL A 243 22.57 18.58 22.00
CA VAL A 243 23.79 19.27 22.46
C VAL A 243 24.07 18.70 23.84
N ILE A 244 25.08 17.83 23.88
CA ILE A 244 25.67 17.30 25.10
C ILE A 244 26.08 18.50 25.94
N GLY A 245 25.48 18.63 27.13
CA GLY A 245 25.83 19.66 28.09
C GLY A 245 27.34 19.63 28.37
N GLU A 246 27.97 20.79 28.29
CA GLU A 246 29.35 20.97 28.72
C GLU A 246 29.49 20.48 30.18
N PRO A 247 30.56 19.74 30.52
CA PRO A 247 30.80 19.37 31.91
C PRO A 247 31.09 20.63 32.74
N PRO A 248 30.69 20.66 34.02
CA PRO A 248 30.93 21.82 34.88
C PRO A 248 32.44 22.06 35.04
N ALA A 249 32.85 23.31 34.83
CA ALA A 249 34.20 23.76 35.14
C ALA A 249 34.47 23.63 36.64
N ILE A 250 35.62 23.06 36.98
CA ILE A 250 36.21 23.00 38.33
C ILE A 250 37.00 24.30 38.55
#